data_AF-A0ABD5VKK8-F1
#
_entry.id   AF-A0ABD5VKK8-F1
#
_cell.length_a   1.000
_cell.length_b   1.000
_cell.length_c   1.000
_cell.angle_alpha   90.00
_cell.angle_beta   90.00
_cell.angle_gamma   90.00
#
_symmetry.space_group_name_H-M   'P 1'
#
loop_
_entity.id
_entity.type
_entity.pdbx_description
1 polymer ?
#
loop_
_entity_poly.entity_id
_entity_poly.type
_entity_poly.pdbx_seq_one_letter_code
_entity_poly.pdbx_strand_id
1 'polypeptide(L)' 'MKLTTITASYSDRRQRKQYEPIEFGCTLTAELEGDDDPVDAYEELARHAKNVVGIEMTRRLKESEMADAIERGD' A
#
# COMPACT_ATOMS: atom_id res chain seq x y z
N MET A 1 14.90 -28.46 2.71
CA MET A 1 14.82 -26.98 2.59
C MET A 1 14.11 -26.45 3.82
N LYS A 2 14.66 -25.42 4.48
CA LYS A 2 13.95 -24.68 5.52
C LYS A 2 13.29 -23.49 4.83
N LEU A 3 11.96 -23.48 4.79
CA LEU A 3 11.20 -22.33 4.30
C LEU A 3 11.09 -21.34 5.45
N THR A 4 11.50 -20.09 5.22
CA THR A 4 11.34 -19.01 6.19
C THR A 4 10.26 -18.08 5.69
N THR A 5 9.22 -17.84 6.51
CA THR A 5 8.16 -16.91 6.16
C THR A 5 8.55 -15.50 6.59
N ILE A 6 8.44 -14.55 5.67
CA ILE A 6 8.60 -13.12 5.95
C ILE A 6 7.28 -12.39 5.71
N THR A 7 7.06 -11.31 6.46
CA THR A 7 5.84 -10.52 6.39
C THR A 7 6.20 -9.05 6.44
N ALA A 8 5.70 -8.26 5.50
CA ALA A 8 5.85 -6.82 5.49
C ALA A 8 4.48 -6.15 5.45
N SER A 9 4.24 -5.22 6.37
CA SER A 9 3.02 -4.43 6.45
C SER A 9 3.31 -2.96 6.23
N TYR A 10 2.48 -2.28 5.46
CA TYR A 10 2.55 -0.83 5.29
C TYR A 10 1.15 -0.23 5.26
N SER A 11 0.99 0.93 5.88
CA SER A 11 -0.26 1.71 5.86
C SER A 11 0.05 3.19 5.68
N ASP A 12 -0.88 3.90 5.05
CA ASP A 12 -0.81 5.35 4.85
C ASP A 12 -2.21 5.94 5.13
N ARG A 13 -2.23 7.10 5.76
CA ARG A 13 -3.42 7.89 6.06
C ARG A 13 -3.19 9.32 5.62
N ARG A 14 -4.07 9.83 4.75
CA ARG A 14 -3.97 11.19 4.20
C ARG A 14 -5.22 12.00 4.51
N GLN A 15 -5.01 13.19 5.08
CA GLN A 15 -6.06 14.16 5.36
C GLN A 15 -6.59 14.74 4.04
N ARG A 16 -7.92 14.87 3.94
CA ARG A 16 -8.58 15.59 2.85
C ARG A 16 -9.14 16.91 3.35
N LYS A 17 -9.21 17.91 2.46
CA LYS A 17 -9.59 19.28 2.83
C LYS A 17 -11.01 19.38 3.39
N GLN A 18 -11.95 18.60 2.86
CA GLN A 18 -13.39 18.74 3.16
C GLN A 18 -14.07 17.40 3.52
N TYR A 19 -13.30 16.30 3.59
CA TYR A 19 -13.83 14.94 3.79
C TYR A 19 -13.06 14.20 4.87
N GLU A 20 -13.61 13.03 5.23
CA GLU A 20 -12.91 12.08 6.08
C GLU A 20 -11.53 11.69 5.49
N PRO A 21 -10.53 11.46 6.35
CA PRO A 21 -9.21 11.00 5.92
C PRO A 21 -9.33 9.67 5.18
N ILE A 22 -8.58 9.53 4.10
CA ILE A 22 -8.46 8.24 3.42
C ILE A 22 -7.34 7.47 4.10
N GLU A 23 -7.64 6.24 4.48
CA GLU A 23 -6.67 5.30 5.05
C GLU A 23 -6.66 4.03 4.22
N PHE A 24 -5.46 3.52 3.98
CA PHE A 24 -5.27 2.22 3.36
C PHE A 24 -3.97 1.60 3.82
N GLY A 25 -3.99 0.30 4.07
CA GLY A 25 -2.81 -0.49 4.34
C GLY A 25 -2.91 -1.86 3.73
N CYS A 26 -1.75 -2.48 3.51
CA CYS A 26 -1.65 -3.86 3.09
C CYS A 26 -0.60 -4.61 3.91
N THR A 27 -0.77 -5.92 3.98
CA THR A 27 0.21 -6.84 4.53
C THR A 27 0.52 -7.86 3.44
N LEU A 28 1.80 -8.02 3.11
CA LEU A 28 2.29 -9.01 2.17
C LEU A 28 3.08 -10.07 2.93
N THR A 29 2.93 -11.32 2.50
CA THR A 29 3.64 -12.47 3.07
C THR A 29 4.35 -13.20 1.92
N ALA A 30 5.60 -13.59 2.15
CA ALA A 30 6.39 -14.36 1.20
C ALA A 30 7.11 -15.53 1.91
N GLU A 31 7.38 -16.58 1.15
CA GLU A 31 8.19 -17.71 1.59
C GLU A 31 9.58 -17.59 0.96
N LEU A 32 10.62 -17.73 1.77
CA LEU A 32 12.01 -17.70 1.35
C LEU A 32 12.57 -19.10 1.21
N GLU A 33 13.34 -19.31 0.15
CA GLU A 33 14.16 -20.49 -0.01
C GLU A 33 15.43 -20.37 0.85
N GLY A 34 16.05 -21.51 1.18
CA GLY A 34 17.02 -21.59 2.27
C GLY A 34 18.32 -20.78 2.09
N ASP A 35 18.60 -20.30 0.88
CA ASP A 35 19.78 -19.52 0.54
C ASP A 35 19.48 -18.02 0.33
N ASP A 36 18.20 -17.61 0.45
CA ASP A 36 17.81 -16.19 0.31
C ASP A 36 18.21 -15.38 1.55
N ASP A 37 18.70 -14.15 1.35
CA ASP A 37 18.93 -13.22 2.44
C ASP A 37 17.58 -12.65 2.94
N PRO A 38 17.20 -12.91 4.21
CA PRO A 38 15.92 -12.48 4.74
C PRO A 38 15.79 -10.95 4.86
N VAL A 39 16.91 -10.23 4.95
CA VAL A 39 16.92 -8.76 5.02
C VAL A 39 16.59 -8.19 3.65
N ASP A 40 17.30 -8.62 2.62
CA ASP A 40 17.07 -8.16 1.24
C ASP A 40 15.65 -8.49 0.78
N ALA A 41 15.19 -9.71 1.06
CA ALA A 41 13.84 -10.14 0.70
C ALA A 41 12.75 -9.38 1.47
N TYR A 42 12.98 -9.04 2.75
CA TYR A 42 12.08 -8.18 3.51
C TYR A 42 12.04 -6.76 2.92
N GLU A 43 13.18 -6.18 2.54
CA GLU A 43 13.23 -4.85 1.93
C GLU A 43 12.48 -4.79 0.61
N GLU A 44 12.60 -5.83 -0.22
CA GLU A 44 11.84 -5.96 -1.46
C GLU A 44 10.33 -6.09 -1.19
N LEU A 45 9.93 -6.97 -0.26
CA LEU A 45 8.53 -7.16 0.13
C LEU A 45 7.92 -5.86 0.70
N ALA A 46 8.68 -5.12 1.51
CA ALA A 46 8.27 -3.84 2.06
C ALA A 46 8.14 -2.76 0.97
N ARG A 47 9.03 -2.76 -0.04
CA ARG A 47 8.92 -1.86 -1.20
C ARG A 47 7.66 -2.17 -2.02
N HIS A 48 7.32 -3.43 -2.21
CA HIS A 48 6.06 -3.83 -2.84
C HIS A 48 4.84 -3.37 -2.04
N ALA A 49 4.84 -3.58 -0.72
CA ALA A 49 3.74 -3.12 0.14
C ALA A 49 3.52 -1.61 0.03
N LYS A 50 4.62 -0.82 0.04
CA LYS A 50 4.58 0.64 -0.18
C LYS A 50 4.01 1.01 -1.54
N ASN A 51 4.42 0.33 -2.61
CA ASN A 51 3.92 0.60 -3.96
C ASN A 51 2.41 0.31 -4.08
N VAL A 52 1.95 -0.83 -3.56
CA VAL A 52 0.53 -1.20 -3.54
C VAL A 52 -0.29 -0.15 -2.82
N VAL A 53 0.15 0.27 -1.62
CA VAL A 53 -0.54 1.32 -0.87
C VAL A 53 -0.51 2.66 -1.60
N GLY A 54 0.62 3.04 -2.20
CA GLY A 54 0.74 4.29 -2.95
C GLY A 54 -0.19 4.37 -4.16
N ILE A 55 -0.31 3.28 -4.92
CA ILE A 55 -1.22 3.18 -6.07
C ILE A 55 -2.67 3.30 -5.62
N GLU A 56 -3.07 2.52 -4.61
CA GLU A 56 -4.44 2.51 -4.11
C GLU A 56 -4.83 3.85 -3.47
N MET A 57 -3.93 4.47 -2.70
CA MET A 57 -4.13 5.80 -2.14
C MET A 57 -4.32 6.85 -3.24
N THR A 58 -3.52 6.78 -4.31
CA THR A 58 -3.66 7.70 -5.46
C THR A 58 -4.98 7.49 -6.20
N ARG A 59 -5.39 6.23 -6.38
CA ARG A 59 -6.69 5.89 -6.99
C ARG A 59 -7.85 6.47 -6.19
N ARG A 60 -7.88 6.23 -4.88
CA ARG A 60 -8.94 6.72 -3.98
C ARG A 60 -9.01 8.25 -3.94
N LEU A 61 -7.86 8.92 -3.98
CA LEU A 61 -7.81 10.39 -4.06
C LEU A 61 -8.41 10.88 -5.38
N LYS A 62 -8.03 10.29 -6.52
CA LYS A 62 -8.58 10.65 -7.84
C LYS A 62 -10.08 10.38 -7.95
N GLU A 63 -10.54 9.22 -7.52
CA GLU A 63 -11.97 8.86 -7.55
C GLU A 63 -12.81 9.88 -6.79
N SER A 64 -12.30 10.37 -5.66
CA SER A 64 -13.03 11.37 -4.92
C SER A 64 -12.87 12.80 -5.44
N GLU A 65 -11.75 13.16 -6.05
CA GLU A 65 -11.64 14.44 -6.77
C GLU A 65 -12.60 14.48 -7.98
N MET A 66 -12.77 13.36 -8.68
CA MET A 66 -13.76 13.23 -9.75
C MET A 66 -15.18 13.33 -9.22
N ALA A 67 -15.50 12.69 -8.09
CA ALA A 67 -16.81 12.83 -7.45
C ALA A 67 -17.11 14.30 -7.08
N ASP A 68 -16.12 15.03 -6.54
CA ASP A 68 -16.26 16.45 -6.22
C ASP A 68 -16.54 17.31 -7.46
N ALA A 69 -15.89 17.03 -8.59
CA ALA A 69 -16.07 17.78 -9.83
C ALA A 69 -17.50 17.58 -10.39
N ILE A 70 -17.99 16.33 -10.37
CA ILE A 70 -19.36 16.00 -10.79
C ILE A 70 -20.39 16.73 -9.92
N GLU A 71 -20.21 16.75 -8.60
CA GLU A 71 -21.13 17.46 -7.69
C GLU A 71 -21.12 18.99 -7.88
N ARG A 72 -20.02 19.56 -8.37
CA ARG A 72 -19.90 21.00 -8.67
C ARG A 72 -20.45 21.39 -10.05
N GLY A 73 -20.73 20.42 -10.91
CA GLY A 73 -21.27 20.66 -12.25
C GLY A 73 -20.24 21.14 -13.28
N ASP A 74 -18.95 20.88 -13.04
CA ASP A 74 -17.83 21.17 -13.96
C ASP A 74 -17.60 20.03 -14.98
#